data_AF-A0A382YZA3-F1
#
_entry.id   AF-A0A382YZA3-F1
#
_cell.length_a   1.000
_cell.length_b   1.000
_cell.length_c   1.000
_cell.angle_alpha   90.00
_cell.angle_beta   90.00
_cell.angle_gamma   90.00
#
_symmetry.space_group_name_H-M   'P 1'
#
loop_
_entity.id
_entity.type
_entity.pdbx_description
1 polymer ?
#
loop_
_entity_poly.entity_id
_entity_poly.type
_entity_poly.pdbx_seq_one_letter_code
_entity_poly.pdbx_strand_id
1 'polypeptide(L)'
;MEKLLQFLRKHKIEMTLAIYPWPDQIYYDTVDSKQVLFWESWTNKNNVRFINHFNDFFSLKDKIGAKRLIEEYYIPGDVHFNEQGNFIIKESFLNQYPHNN
;
A
#
# COMPACT_ATOMS: atom_id res chain seq x y z
N MET A 1 -4.13 -12.42 -9.88
CA MET A 1 -2.68 -12.36 -9.61
C MET A 1 -1.92 -13.65 -9.96
N GLU A 2 -2.51 -14.83 -9.77
CA GLU A 2 -1.83 -16.13 -10.05
C GLU A 2 -1.11 -16.22 -11.41
N LYS A 3 -1.79 -15.87 -12.51
CA LYS A 3 -1.20 -15.92 -13.86
C LYS A 3 0.01 -14.99 -14.01
N LEU A 4 -0.04 -13.80 -13.39
CA LEU A 4 1.07 -12.85 -13.40
C LEU A 4 2.26 -13.38 -12.60
N LEU A 5 2.02 -13.92 -11.40
CA LEU A 5 3.08 -14.51 -10.58
C LEU A 5 3.76 -15.68 -11.30
N GLN A 6 2.99 -16.57 -11.94
CA GLN A 6 3.53 -17.68 -12.73
C GLN A 6 4.39 -17.17 -13.89
N PHE A 7 3.92 -16.14 -14.60
CA PHE A 7 4.68 -15.51 -15.68
C PHE A 7 6.01 -14.92 -15.17
N LEU A 8 5.98 -14.10 -14.11
CA LEU A 8 7.21 -13.50 -13.55
C LEU A 8 8.21 -14.58 -13.08
N ARG A 9 7.74 -15.63 -12.41
CA ARG A 9 8.57 -16.78 -12.00
C ARG A 9 9.23 -17.49 -13.18
N LYS A 10 8.49 -17.72 -14.27
CA LYS A 10 9.05 -18.33 -15.49
C LYS A 10 10.22 -17.51 -16.04
N HIS A 11 10.14 -16.19 -15.89
CA HIS A 11 11.16 -15.24 -16.34
C HIS A 11 12.20 -14.89 -15.24
N LYS A 12 12.17 -15.57 -14.09
CA LYS A 12 13.06 -15.31 -12.93
C LYS A 12 13.00 -13.84 -12.45
N ILE A 13 11.83 -13.21 -12.55
CA ILE A 13 11.58 -11.87 -12.04
C ILE A 13 10.86 -11.99 -10.69
N GLU A 14 11.40 -11.33 -9.67
CA GLU A 14 10.77 -11.27 -8.35
C GLU A 14 9.53 -10.37 -8.37
N MET A 15 8.50 -10.79 -7.62
CA MET A 15 7.29 -10.00 -7.44
C MET A 15 7.25 -9.48 -6.01
N THR A 16 6.96 -8.18 -5.88
CA THR A 16 6.53 -7.55 -4.62
C THR A 16 5.15 -6.97 -4.84
N LEU A 17 4.23 -7.19 -3.89
CA LEU A 17 2.91 -6.59 -3.91
C LEU A 17 2.83 -5.49 -2.85
N ALA A 18 2.56 -4.27 -3.29
CA ALA A 18 2.27 -3.14 -2.41
C ALA A 18 0.80 -2.76 -2.49
N ILE A 19 0.18 -2.42 -1.36
CA ILE A 19 -1.20 -1.93 -1.29
C ILE A 19 -1.26 -0.60 -0.53
N TYR A 20 -2.24 0.22 -0.85
CA TYR A 20 -2.47 1.52 -0.20
C TYR A 20 -3.98 1.80 -0.09
N PRO A 21 -4.41 2.60 0.89
CA PRO A 21 -5.82 2.93 1.05
C PRO A 21 -6.31 3.96 0.02
N TRP A 22 -7.58 3.86 -0.34
CA TRP A 22 -8.33 4.92 -1.02
C TRP A 22 -8.98 5.88 -0.01
N PRO A 23 -9.40 7.08 -0.43
CA PRO A 23 -10.06 8.05 0.45
C PRO A 23 -11.25 7.48 1.23
N ASP A 24 -12.11 6.69 0.57
CA ASP A 24 -13.27 6.08 1.23
C ASP A 24 -12.84 5.08 2.32
N GLN A 25 -11.73 4.38 2.12
CA GLN A 25 -11.20 3.43 3.09
C GLN A 25 -10.56 4.15 4.27
N ILE A 26 -9.92 5.30 4.03
CA ILE A 26 -9.47 6.19 5.09
C ILE A 26 -10.65 6.62 5.96
N TYR A 27 -11.83 6.91 5.39
CA TYR A 27 -12.99 7.30 6.19
C TYR A 27 -13.66 6.11 6.92
N TYR A 28 -13.91 5.03 6.20
CA TYR A 28 -14.92 4.04 6.62
C TYR A 28 -14.35 2.67 6.97
N ASP A 29 -13.06 2.43 6.75
CA ASP A 29 -12.43 1.15 7.00
C ASP A 29 -11.45 1.20 8.18
N THR A 30 -10.83 0.05 8.47
CA THR A 30 -9.76 -0.11 9.47
C THR A 30 -8.43 -0.43 8.79
N VAL A 31 -7.34 -0.37 9.57
CA VAL A 31 -6.01 -0.77 9.11
C VAL A 31 -5.98 -2.23 8.63
N ASP A 32 -6.85 -3.07 9.20
CA ASP A 32 -7.05 -4.49 8.85
C ASP A 32 -8.25 -4.68 7.90
N SER A 33 -8.39 -3.80 6.91
CA SER A 33 -9.48 -3.87 5.92
C SER A 33 -9.53 -5.23 5.21
N LYS A 34 -10.68 -5.55 4.61
CA LYS A 34 -10.87 -6.80 3.84
C LYS A 34 -9.78 -7.01 2.78
N GLN A 35 -9.31 -5.94 2.14
CA GLN A 35 -8.26 -6.04 1.13
C GLN A 35 -6.88 -6.34 1.73
N VAL A 36 -6.59 -5.80 2.92
CA VAL A 36 -5.33 -6.01 3.62
C VAL A 36 -5.23 -7.48 3.99
N LEU A 37 -6.27 -8.00 4.65
CA LEU A 37 -6.34 -9.40 5.04
C LEU A 37 -6.28 -10.34 3.84
N PHE A 38 -6.98 -10.02 2.76
CA PHE A 38 -6.95 -10.83 1.53
C PHE A 38 -5.56 -10.86 0.90
N TRP A 39 -4.95 -9.69 0.70
CA TRP A 39 -3.66 -9.60 0.01
C TRP A 39 -2.52 -10.15 0.86
N GLU A 40 -2.52 -9.89 2.16
CA GLU A 40 -1.55 -10.48 3.09
C GLU A 40 -1.62 -12.01 3.08
N SER A 41 -2.83 -12.58 3.14
CA SER A 41 -3.02 -14.04 3.03
C SER A 41 -2.51 -14.57 1.69
N TRP A 42 -2.83 -13.88 0.59
CA TRP A 42 -2.41 -14.26 -0.75
C TRP A 42 -0.89 -14.22 -0.92
N THR A 43 -0.23 -13.17 -0.44
CA THR A 43 1.23 -13.00 -0.52
C THR A 43 1.96 -14.02 0.34
N ASN A 44 1.47 -14.29 1.55
CA ASN A 44 2.04 -15.30 2.44
C ASN A 44 1.96 -16.70 1.83
N LYS A 45 0.78 -17.08 1.31
CA LYS A 45 0.58 -18.37 0.62
C LYS A 45 1.51 -18.54 -0.58
N ASN A 46 1.79 -17.45 -1.29
CA ASN A 46 2.56 -17.46 -2.51
C ASN A 46 4.03 -17.11 -2.33
N ASN A 47 4.52 -16.87 -1.11
CA ASN A 47 5.87 -16.38 -0.85
C ASN A 47 6.24 -15.16 -1.72
N VAL A 48 5.37 -14.16 -1.71
CA VAL A 48 5.55 -12.86 -2.39
C VAL A 48 5.80 -11.82 -1.31
N ARG A 49 6.78 -10.93 -1.50
CA ARG A 49 7.02 -9.83 -0.56
C ARG A 49 5.79 -8.91 -0.55
N PHE A 50 5.36 -8.51 0.64
CA PHE A 50 4.18 -7.67 0.85
C PHE A 50 4.57 -6.35 1.50
N ILE A 51 4.06 -5.24 0.96
CA ILE A 51 4.22 -3.90 1.52
C ILE A 51 2.82 -3.34 1.78
N ASN A 52 2.51 -3.09 3.04
CA ASN A 52 1.19 -2.60 3.46
C ASN A 52 1.24 -1.12 3.86
N HIS A 53 0.90 -0.23 2.94
CA HIS A 53 0.83 1.20 3.22
C HIS A 53 -0.44 1.61 3.99
N PHE A 54 -1.36 0.70 4.30
CA PHE A 54 -2.46 1.02 5.22
C PHE A 54 -1.90 1.45 6.57
N ASN A 55 -0.87 0.77 7.07
CA ASN A 55 -0.23 1.14 8.34
C ASN A 55 0.26 2.59 8.34
N ASP A 56 0.88 3.03 7.24
CA ASP A 56 1.44 4.38 7.11
C ASP A 56 0.35 5.45 7.20
N PHE A 57 -0.71 5.29 6.40
CA PHE A 57 -1.78 6.27 6.30
C PHE A 57 -2.79 6.19 7.45
N PHE A 58 -3.04 5.01 8.04
CA PHE A 58 -3.88 4.91 9.23
C PHE A 58 -3.18 5.50 10.46
N SER A 59 -1.87 5.28 10.61
CA SER A 59 -1.09 5.95 11.66
C SER A 59 -1.08 7.47 11.51
N LEU A 60 -1.12 7.97 10.27
CA LEU A 60 -1.26 9.41 9.99
C LEU A 60 -2.69 9.89 10.26
N LYS A 61 -3.71 9.14 9.83
CA LYS A 61 -5.13 9.41 10.09
C LYS A 61 -5.40 9.57 11.58
N ASP A 62 -4.81 8.71 12.42
CA ASP A 62 -4.98 8.76 13.87
C ASP A 62 -4.41 10.06 14.48
N LYS A 63 -3.44 10.70 13.81
CA LYS A 63 -2.83 11.95 14.25
C LYS A 63 -3.56 13.20 13.75
N ILE A 64 -4.01 13.22 12.50
CA ILE A 64 -4.54 14.44 11.85
C ILE A 64 -6.02 14.36 11.47
N GLY A 65 -6.63 13.17 11.57
CA GLY A 65 -8.01 12.91 11.15
C GLY A 65 -8.14 12.61 9.65
N ALA A 66 -9.16 11.83 9.29
CA ALA A 66 -9.42 11.36 7.92
C ALA A 66 -9.61 12.51 6.91
N LYS A 67 -10.40 13.53 7.28
CA LYS A 67 -10.70 14.67 6.41
C LYS A 67 -9.42 15.39 5.99
N ARG A 68 -8.61 15.78 6.98
CA ARG A 68 -7.37 16.51 6.74
C ARG A 68 -6.36 15.68 5.94
N LEU A 69 -6.26 14.40 6.24
CA LEU A 69 -5.40 13.48 5.48
C LEU A 69 -5.81 13.47 3.99
N ILE A 70 -7.10 13.36 3.68
CA ILE A 70 -7.56 13.33 2.29
C ILE A 70 -7.30 14.67 1.58
N GLU A 71 -7.59 15.78 2.24
CA GLU A 71 -7.34 17.13 1.70
C GLU A 71 -5.85 17.39 1.43
N GLU A 72 -4.94 16.90 2.28
CA GLU A 72 -3.50 17.18 2.18
C GLU A 72 -2.72 16.17 1.34
N TYR A 73 -3.15 14.90 1.26
CA TYR A 73 -2.32 13.82 0.68
C TYR A 73 -2.90 13.16 -0.59
N TYR A 74 -4.14 13.48 -0.97
CA TYR A 74 -4.75 13.00 -2.22
C TYR A 74 -4.91 14.13 -3.24
N ILE A 75 -5.10 13.74 -4.50
CA ILE A 75 -5.56 14.66 -5.53
C ILE A 75 -7.06 14.93 -5.27
N PRO A 76 -7.52 16.20 -5.23
CA PRO A 76 -8.91 16.51 -4.92
C PRO A 76 -9.91 15.81 -5.86
N GLY A 77 -10.81 15.01 -5.28
CA GLY A 77 -11.84 14.27 -6.03
C GLY A 77 -11.32 13.00 -6.74
N ASP A 78 -10.10 12.56 -6.43
CA ASP A 78 -9.45 11.41 -7.05
C ASP A 78 -8.96 10.41 -5.98
N VAL A 79 -8.81 9.14 -6.37
CA VAL A 79 -8.32 8.06 -5.50
C VAL A 79 -6.79 8.04 -5.39
N HIS A 80 -6.08 8.73 -6.29
CA HIS A 80 -4.63 8.77 -6.31
C HIS A 80 -4.07 9.81 -5.33
N PHE A 81 -2.92 9.47 -4.75
CA PHE A 81 -2.14 10.39 -3.93
C PHE A 81 -1.58 11.55 -4.75
N ASN A 82 -1.45 12.71 -4.11
CA ASN A 82 -0.65 13.81 -4.65
C ASN A 82 0.84 13.60 -4.36
N GLU A 83 1.68 14.61 -4.59
CA GLU A 83 3.13 14.52 -4.32
C GLU A 83 3.44 14.15 -2.85
N GLN A 84 2.74 14.75 -1.88
CA GLN A 84 2.98 14.49 -0.46
C GLN A 84 2.58 13.06 -0.07
N GLY A 85 1.44 12.57 -0.58
CA GLY A 85 1.04 11.18 -0.36
C GLY A 85 2.03 10.19 -0.98
N ASN A 86 2.50 10.45 -2.20
CA ASN A 86 3.54 9.62 -2.82
C ASN A 86 4.89 9.70 -2.07
N PHE A 87 5.21 10.83 -1.43
CA PHE A 87 6.42 10.92 -0.62
C PHE A 87 6.39 9.95 0.57
N ILE A 88 5.24 9.78 1.24
CA ILE A 88 5.06 8.78 2.30
C ILE A 88 5.30 7.37 1.78
N ILE A 89 4.70 7.03 0.63
CA ILE A 89 4.89 5.74 -0.04
C ILE A 89 6.38 5.50 -0.33
N LYS A 90 7.08 6.51 -0.88
CA LYS A 90 8.51 6.45 -1.21
C LYS A 90 9.36 6.14 0.02
N GLU A 91 9.18 6.87 1.12
CA GLU A 91 9.94 6.66 2.36
C GLU A 91 9.67 5.26 2.94
N SER A 92 8.40 4.86 3.00
CA SER A 92 8.01 3.53 3.49
C SER A 92 8.58 2.40 2.63
N PHE A 93 8.55 2.55 1.31
CA PHE A 93 9.14 1.60 0.37
C PHE A 93 10.65 1.47 0.56
N LEU A 94 11.40 2.58 0.59
CA LEU A 94 12.86 2.57 0.73
C LEU A 94 13.32 1.94 2.06
N ASN A 95 12.53 2.08 3.12
CA ASN A 95 12.80 1.44 4.41
C ASN A 95 12.58 -0.09 4.39
N GLN A 96 11.64 -0.58 3.58
CA GLN A 96 11.27 -2.01 3.50
C GLN A 96 11.95 -2.75 2.35
N TYR A 97 12.43 -2.02 1.36
CA TYR A 97 13.07 -2.53 0.16
C TYR A 97 14.50 -1.99 0.07
N PRO A 98 15.44 -2.54 0.86
CA PRO A 98 16.80 -2.02 0.90
C PRO A 98 17.46 -2.15 -0.48
N HIS A 99 18.12 -1.08 -0.88
CA HIS A 99 19.08 -1.13 -1.98
C HIS A 99 20.28 -1.98 -1.52
N ASN A 100 20.52 -3.10 -2.21
CA ASN A 100 21.86 -3.69 -2.20
C ASN A 100 22.75 -2.74 -2.99
N ASN A 101 23.63 -2.00 -2.30
CA ASN A 101 24.74 -1.29 -2.92
C ASN A 101 25.76 -2.28 -3.48
#